data_AF-A0A960BVE7-F1
#
_entry.id   AF-A0A960BVE7-F1
#
_cell.length_a   1.000
_cell.length_b   1.000
_cell.length_c   1.000
_cell.angle_alpha   90.00
_cell.angle_beta   90.00
_cell.angle_gamma   90.00
#
_symmetry.space_group_name_H-M   'P 1'
#
loop_
_entity.id
_entity.type
_entity.pdbx_description
1 polymer ?
#
loop_
_entity_poly.entity_id
_entity_poly.type
_entity_poly.pdbx_seq_one_letter_code
_entity_poly.pdbx_strand_id
1 'polypeptide(L)'
;FREQTREERIGVARELEHATGKKVSWGVRCGDLERVFTRLSVPVMTRLKQDERAVLDTLVHASVARSRSEALAWCVRLVGQHEADWLAELREAMQGVREVAEQGPKP
;
A
#
# COMPACT_ATOMS: atom_id res chain seq x y z
N PHE A 1 18.31 -18.58 -3.41
CA PHE A 1 17.02 -18.35 -4.07
C PHE A 1 16.66 -16.87 -4.26
N ARG A 2 16.46 -16.07 -3.19
CA ARG A 2 16.03 -14.65 -3.32
C ARG A 2 16.97 -13.79 -4.18
N GLU A 3 18.27 -13.85 -3.94
CA GLU A 3 19.24 -13.04 -4.69
C GLU A 3 19.43 -13.56 -6.13
N GLN A 4 19.46 -14.87 -6.31
CA GLN A 4 19.64 -15.53 -7.62
C GLN A 4 18.53 -15.21 -8.62
N THR A 5 17.29 -15.02 -8.17
CA THR A 5 16.14 -14.72 -9.03
C THR A 5 15.79 -13.22 -9.04
N ARG A 6 16.68 -12.36 -8.53
CA ARG A 6 16.41 -10.93 -8.40
C ARG A 6 16.35 -10.22 -9.76
N GLU A 7 17.30 -10.48 -10.65
CA GLU A 7 17.35 -9.82 -11.95
C GLU A 7 16.15 -10.19 -12.84
N GLU A 8 15.82 -11.48 -12.93
CA GLU A 8 14.64 -11.96 -13.65
C GLU A 8 13.35 -11.32 -13.12
N ARG A 9 13.16 -11.30 -11.79
CA ARG A 9 11.99 -10.63 -11.19
C ARG A 9 11.98 -9.13 -11.48
N ILE A 10 13.12 -8.45 -11.48
CA ILE A 10 13.16 -7.02 -11.83
C ILE A 10 12.82 -6.81 -13.32
N GLY A 11 13.29 -7.69 -14.21
CA GLY A 11 12.97 -7.64 -15.64
C GLY A 11 11.47 -7.75 -15.90
N VAL A 12 10.85 -8.82 -15.41
CA VAL A 12 9.40 -9.06 -15.55
C VAL A 12 8.59 -7.91 -14.95
N ALA A 13 9.01 -7.36 -13.81
CA ALA A 13 8.33 -6.22 -13.21
C ALA A 13 8.38 -5.00 -14.13
N ARG A 14 9.54 -4.67 -14.68
CA ARG A 14 9.69 -3.50 -15.56
C ARG A 14 8.82 -3.62 -16.81
N GLU A 15 8.75 -4.81 -17.41
CA GLU A 15 7.89 -5.09 -18.57
C GLU A 15 6.41 -4.90 -18.24
N LEU A 16 5.95 -5.46 -17.11
CA LEU A 16 4.59 -5.27 -16.61
C LEU A 16 4.28 -3.80 -16.30
N GLU A 17 5.21 -3.09 -15.66
CA GLU A 17 5.05 -1.66 -15.37
C GLU A 17 4.97 -0.83 -16.65
N HIS A 18 5.75 -1.17 -17.69
CA HIS A 18 5.67 -0.50 -19.00
C HIS A 18 4.36 -0.80 -19.72
N ALA A 19 3.93 -2.05 -19.74
CA ALA A 19 2.71 -2.46 -20.45
C ALA A 19 1.43 -1.94 -19.77
N THR A 20 1.42 -1.83 -18.44
CA THR A 20 0.22 -1.48 -17.67
C THR A 20 0.21 -0.05 -17.15
N GLY A 21 1.36 0.64 -17.15
CA GLY A 21 1.55 1.94 -16.51
C GLY A 21 1.44 1.91 -14.98
N LYS A 22 1.32 0.74 -14.35
CA LYS A 22 1.10 0.58 -12.91
C LYS A 22 2.34 -0.01 -12.27
N LYS A 23 2.70 0.49 -11.09
CA LYS A 23 3.79 -0.05 -10.28
C LYS A 23 3.44 -1.41 -9.69
N VAL A 24 4.41 -2.33 -9.64
CA VAL A 24 4.17 -3.73 -9.24
C VAL A 24 4.99 -4.15 -8.02
N SER A 25 4.45 -5.14 -7.30
CA SER A 25 5.06 -5.73 -6.10
C SER A 25 5.16 -7.24 -6.24
N TRP A 26 6.13 -7.85 -5.55
CA TRP A 26 6.44 -9.27 -5.67
C TRP A 26 6.02 -10.06 -4.43
N GLY A 27 5.42 -11.22 -4.67
CA GLY A 27 5.24 -12.27 -3.68
C GLY A 27 5.58 -13.64 -4.30
N VAL A 28 5.71 -14.65 -3.44
CA VAL A 28 5.76 -16.05 -3.86
C VAL A 28 4.61 -16.79 -3.21
N ARG A 29 4.05 -17.75 -3.94
CA ARG A 29 3.10 -18.72 -3.41
C ARG A 29 3.66 -20.12 -3.60
N CYS A 30 3.68 -20.91 -2.52
CA CYS A 30 4.10 -22.31 -2.55
C CYS A 30 3.04 -23.14 -1.81
N GLY A 31 2.24 -23.90 -2.55
CA GLY A 31 1.01 -24.49 -2.02
C GLY A 31 0.08 -23.39 -1.50
N ASP A 32 -0.26 -23.49 -0.21
CA ASP A 32 -1.14 -22.56 0.51
C ASP A 32 -0.38 -21.39 1.17
N LEU A 33 0.95 -21.42 1.14
CA LEU A 33 1.79 -20.38 1.74
C LEU A 33 2.05 -19.27 0.75
N GLU A 34 1.48 -18.09 1.02
CA GLU A 34 1.78 -16.87 0.31
C GLU A 34 2.70 -15.95 1.14
N ARG A 35 3.73 -15.40 0.49
CA ARG A 35 4.62 -14.42 1.10
C ARG A 35 4.93 -13.27 0.15
N VAL A 36 4.45 -12.08 0.48
CA VAL A 36 4.79 -10.84 -0.22
C VAL A 36 6.17 -10.34 0.24
N PHE A 37 7.10 -10.17 -0.70
CA PHE A 37 8.49 -9.78 -0.45
C PHE A 37 8.77 -8.30 -0.64
N THR A 38 8.07 -7.65 -1.57
CA THR A 38 8.11 -6.19 -1.72
C THR A 38 6.69 -5.66 -1.53
N ARG A 39 6.51 -4.71 -0.64
CA ARG A 39 5.32 -3.85 -0.65
C ARG A 39 5.74 -2.57 -1.34
N LEU A 40 5.00 -2.17 -2.36
CA LEU A 40 5.24 -0.91 -3.03
C LEU A 40 4.87 0.21 -2.04
N SER A 41 5.87 0.81 -1.38
CA SER A 41 5.69 2.06 -0.66
C SER A 41 5.68 3.19 -1.68
N VAL A 42 4.51 3.49 -2.25
CA VAL A 42 4.33 4.72 -3.02
C VAL A 42 4.36 5.87 -2.02
N PRO A 43 5.32 6.82 -2.11
CA PRO A 43 5.27 7.99 -1.27
C PRO A 43 4.09 8.85 -1.72
N VAL A 44 2.99 8.78 -0.98
CA VAL A 44 1.90 9.74 -1.11
C VAL A 44 2.37 10.98 -0.36
N MET A 45 2.83 12.00 -1.10
CA MET A 45 3.21 13.30 -0.56
C MET A 45 1.97 13.95 0.09
N THR A 46 1.73 13.63 1.36
CA THR A 46 0.68 14.28 2.14
C THR A 46 1.21 15.65 2.55
N ARG A 47 0.62 16.72 1.99
CA ARG A 47 0.84 18.08 2.52
C ARG A 47 0.16 18.16 3.88
N LEU A 48 0.86 17.69 4.92
CA LEU A 48 0.38 17.79 6.29
C LEU A 48 0.54 19.22 6.80
N LYS A 49 -0.50 19.69 7.48
CA LYS A 49 -0.50 20.93 8.28
C LYS A 49 0.43 20.77 9.48
N GLN A 50 0.79 21.90 10.12
CA GLN A 50 1.79 21.92 11.20
C GLN A 50 1.36 21.12 12.45
N ASP A 51 0.07 21.18 12.78
CA ASP A 51 -0.57 20.38 13.83
C ASP A 51 -0.45 18.87 13.58
N GLU A 52 -0.73 18.42 12.35
CA GLU A 52 -0.59 17.03 11.94
C GLU A 52 0.89 16.56 12.00
N ARG A 53 1.84 17.46 11.69
CA ARG A 53 3.28 17.18 11.82
C ARG A 53 3.71 17.03 13.28
N ALA A 54 3.13 17.80 14.20
CA ALA A 54 3.44 17.70 15.63
C ALA A 54 3.14 16.31 16.20
N VAL A 55 2.07 15.66 15.73
CA VAL A 55 1.73 14.28 16.11
C VAL A 55 2.82 13.30 15.64
N LEU A 56 3.25 13.40 14.38
CA LEU A 56 4.32 12.55 13.85
C LEU A 56 5.65 12.78 14.56
N ASP A 57 5.97 14.04 14.86
CA ASP A 57 7.19 14.41 15.59
C ASP A 57 7.17 13.85 17.00
N THR A 58 6.02 13.88 17.68
CA THR A 58 5.83 13.25 18.98
C THR A 58 6.11 11.75 18.94
N LEU A 59 5.62 11.05 17.91
CA LEU A 59 5.89 9.61 17.74
C LEU A 59 7.38 9.31 17.50
N VAL A 60 8.09 10.18 16.78
CA VAL A 60 9.54 10.05 16.58
C VAL A 60 10.28 10.35 17.88
N HIS A 61 9.91 11.42 18.59
CA HIS A 61 10.53 11.80 19.87
C HIS A 61 10.32 10.75 20.96
N ALA A 62 9.13 10.14 21.00
CA ALA A 62 8.82 9.03 21.91
C ALA A 62 9.47 7.69 21.49
N SER A 63 10.30 7.68 20.44
CA SER A 63 10.96 6.49 19.90
C SER A 63 10.01 5.38 19.43
N VAL A 64 8.73 5.71 19.16
CA VAL A 64 7.75 4.79 18.56
C VAL A 64 8.11 4.51 17.09
N ALA A 65 8.76 5.47 16.42
CA ALA A 65 9.24 5.35 15.05
C ALA A 65 10.64 5.99 14.87
N ARG A 66 11.46 5.43 13.97
CA ARG A 66 12.82 5.95 13.66
C ARG A 66 12.80 7.10 12.65
N SER A 67 11.65 7.38 12.04
CA SER A 67 11.47 8.46 11.06
C SER A 67 10.02 8.89 10.95
N ARG A 68 9.75 10.08 10.41
CA ARG A 68 8.38 10.57 10.14
C ARG A 68 7.60 9.64 9.20
N SER A 69 8.27 9.07 8.20
CA SER A 69 7.64 8.11 7.28
C SER A 69 7.25 6.80 7.98
N GLU A 70 8.07 6.33 8.92
CA GLU A 70 7.73 5.19 9.76
C GLU A 70 6.61 5.52 10.75
N ALA A 71 6.58 6.73 11.30
CA ALA A 71 5.49 7.21 12.15
C ALA A 71 4.16 7.25 11.38
N LEU A 72 4.16 7.74 10.14
CA LEU A 72 2.97 7.74 9.28
C LEU A 72 2.50 6.30 8.98
N ALA A 73 3.44 5.39 8.68
CA ALA A 73 3.11 3.98 8.48
C ALA A 73 2.55 3.33 9.75
N TRP A 74 3.03 3.74 10.93
CA TRP A 74 2.49 3.31 12.21
C TRP A 74 1.05 3.79 12.41
N CYS A 75 0.76 5.07 12.15
CA CYS A 75 -0.61 5.61 12.21
C CYS A 75 -1.56 4.86 11.28
N VAL A 76 -1.14 4.58 10.03
CA VAL A 76 -1.97 3.82 9.07
C VAL A 76 -2.24 2.40 9.56
N ARG A 77 -1.25 1.73 10.16
CA ARG A 77 -1.46 0.40 10.75
C ARG A 77 -2.42 0.45 11.94
N LEU A 78 -2.30 1.46 12.79
CA LEU A 78 -3.18 1.64 13.95
C LEU A 78 -4.64 1.81 13.51
N VAL A 79 -4.88 2.68 12.53
CA VAL A 79 -6.21 2.84 11.93
C VAL A 79 -6.70 1.52 11.33
N GLY A 80 -5.84 0.81 10.59
CA GLY A 80 -6.19 -0.50 10.02
C GLY A 80 -6.49 -1.58 11.06
N GLN A 81 -5.98 -1.47 12.30
CA GLN A 81 -6.28 -2.39 13.39
C GLN A 81 -7.58 -2.05 14.11
N HIS A 82 -7.86 -0.76 14.31
CA HIS A 82 -9.01 -0.33 15.10
C HIS A 82 -10.27 -0.11 14.27
N GLU A 83 -10.13 0.25 12.99
CA GLU A 83 -11.23 0.55 12.08
C GLU A 83 -11.32 -0.47 10.94
N ALA A 84 -10.86 -1.70 11.18
CA ALA A 84 -10.76 -2.74 10.15
C ALA A 84 -12.11 -3.04 9.48
N ASP A 85 -13.17 -3.14 10.29
CA ASP A 85 -14.52 -3.47 9.86
C ASP A 85 -15.11 -2.34 9.01
N TRP A 86 -15.04 -1.10 9.49
CA TRP A 86 -15.46 0.08 8.74
C TRP A 86 -14.70 0.22 7.41
N LEU A 87 -13.39 -0.03 7.39
CA LEU A 87 -12.60 -0.03 6.16
C LEU A 87 -12.98 -1.17 5.21
N ALA A 88 -13.48 -2.30 5.71
CA ALA A 88 -13.99 -3.38 4.88
C ALA A 88 -15.31 -2.99 4.22
N GLU A 89 -16.27 -2.45 4.99
CA GLU A 89 -17.54 -1.93 4.48
C GLU A 89 -17.34 -0.86 3.41
N LEU A 90 -16.42 0.09 3.64
CA LEU A 90 -16.11 1.13 2.66
C LEU A 90 -15.55 0.54 1.35
N ARG A 91 -14.70 -0.49 1.44
CA ARG A 91 -14.15 -1.17 0.27
C ARG A 91 -15.23 -1.91 -0.52
N GLU A 92 -16.14 -2.57 0.17
CA GLU A 92 -17.29 -3.25 -0.43
C GLU A 92 -18.21 -2.25 -1.14
N ALA A 93 -18.58 -1.15 -0.48
CA ALA A 93 -19.38 -0.09 -1.10
C ALA A 93 -18.73 0.46 -2.38
N MET A 94 -17.41 0.68 -2.35
CA MET A 94 -16.65 1.14 -3.52
C MET A 94 -16.57 0.10 -4.64
N GLN A 95 -16.74 -1.19 -4.35
CA GLN A 95 -16.82 -2.23 -5.38
C GLN A 95 -18.18 -2.16 -6.09
N GLY A 96 -19.29 -2.02 -5.35
CA GLY A 96 -20.61 -1.83 -5.95
C GLY A 96 -20.68 -0.60 -6.86
N VAL A 97 -20.03 0.51 -6.48
CA VAL A 97 -19.92 1.70 -7.36
C VAL A 97 -19.21 1.38 -8.68
N ARG A 98 -18.15 0.56 -8.65
CA ARG A 98 -17.43 0.16 -9.88
C ARG A 98 -18.29 -0.71 -10.77
N GLU A 99 -19.02 -1.66 -10.20
CA GLU A 99 -19.91 -2.54 -10.95
C GLU A 99 -21.01 -1.73 -11.67
N VAL A 100 -21.58 -0.73 -10.99
CA VAL A 100 -22.54 0.21 -11.61
C VAL A 100 -21.87 1.05 -12.70
N ALA A 101 -20.65 1.53 -12.47
CA ALA A 101 -19.91 2.30 -13.47
C ALA A 101 -19.62 1.49 -14.75
N GLU A 102 -19.35 0.19 -14.62
CA GLU A 102 -19.12 -0.72 -15.75
C GLU A 102 -20.40 -1.04 -16.55
N GLN A 103 -21.57 -1.01 -15.88
CA GLN A 103 -22.89 -1.18 -16.50
C GLN A 103 -23.44 0.10 -17.12
N GLY A 104 -22.80 1.24 -16.87
CA GLY A 104 -23.19 2.53 -17.42
C GLY A 104 -23.08 2.58 -18.95
N PRO A 105 -23.89 3.44 -19.61
CA PRO A 105 -23.85 3.58 -21.06
C PRO A 105 -22.45 4.00 -21.53
N LYS A 106 -21.90 3.23 -22.47
CA LYS A 106 -20.63 3.58 -23.14
C LYS A 106 -20.88 4.70 -24.15
N PRO A 107 -19.98 5.69 -24.29
CA PRO A 107 -20.09 6.73 -25.32
C PRO A 107 -20.01 6.15 -26.74
#